data_AF-A0A084JPD0-F1
#
_entry.id   AF-A0A084JPD0-F1
#
_cell.length_a   1.000
_cell.length_b   1.000
_cell.length_c   1.000
_cell.angle_alpha   90.00
_cell.angle_beta   90.00
_cell.angle_gamma   90.00
#
_symmetry.space_group_name_H-M   'P 1'
#
loop_
_entity.id
_entity.type
_entity.pdbx_description
1 polymer ?
#
loop_
_entity_poly.entity_id
_entity_poly.type
_entity_poly.pdbx_seq_one_letter_code
_entity_poly.pdbx_strand_id
1 'polypeptide(L)'
;MEKGNIPMAQKENMPAPTFVASDKEKELIDEVVNLRKEQNISQNHLAKLTGNKQQAISRIEKKENSPSLKLFYSMVNALGYDIKIVKQGTL
;
A
#
# COMPACT_ATOMS: atom_id res chain seq x y z
N MET A 1 -23.43 -12.08 -13.65
CA MET A 1 -22.80 -11.65 -12.40
C MET A 1 -21.85 -10.53 -12.75
N GLU A 2 -22.18 -9.30 -12.39
CA GLU A 2 -21.34 -8.13 -12.67
C GLU A 2 -20.04 -8.28 -11.88
N LYS A 3 -18.97 -8.70 -12.55
CA LYS A 3 -17.67 -8.92 -11.91
C LYS A 3 -16.96 -7.58 -11.75
N GLY A 4 -16.68 -7.20 -10.50
CA GLY A 4 -15.50 -6.41 -10.19
C GLY A 4 -15.61 -4.88 -10.25
N ASN A 5 -16.78 -4.28 -10.06
CA ASN A 5 -16.81 -2.84 -9.81
C ASN A 5 -16.16 -2.56 -8.44
N ILE A 6 -15.03 -1.83 -8.46
CA ILE A 6 -14.44 -1.31 -7.24
C ILE A 6 -15.45 -0.31 -6.66
N PRO A 7 -15.88 -0.45 -5.40
CA PRO A 7 -16.80 0.49 -4.80
C PRO A 7 -16.15 1.87 -4.81
N MET A 8 -16.85 2.84 -5.40
CA MET A 8 -16.41 4.21 -5.48
C MET A 8 -17.18 5.05 -4.46
N ALA A 9 -16.47 5.80 -3.61
CA ALA A 9 -17.06 6.78 -2.72
C ALA A 9 -17.03 8.16 -3.39
N GLN A 10 -18.11 8.93 -3.27
CA GLN A 10 -18.11 10.33 -3.74
C GLN A 10 -17.32 11.18 -2.75
N LYS A 11 -16.36 11.95 -3.25
CA LYS A 11 -15.62 12.92 -2.44
C LYS A 11 -16.42 14.21 -2.33
N GLU A 12 -16.81 14.56 -1.10
CA GLU A 12 -17.45 15.85 -0.82
C GLU A 12 -16.44 17.02 -0.98
N ASN A 13 -16.93 18.20 -1.33
CA ASN A 13 -16.17 19.45 -1.51
C ASN A 13 -15.23 19.52 -2.74
N MET A 14 -15.51 18.75 -3.80
CA MET A 14 -14.84 18.92 -5.11
C MET A 14 -15.73 19.72 -6.07
N PRO A 15 -15.16 20.58 -6.94
CA PRO A 15 -15.93 21.38 -7.90
C PRO A 15 -16.67 20.54 -8.96
N ALA A 16 -16.29 19.27 -9.13
CA ALA A 16 -16.99 18.30 -9.95
C ALA A 16 -17.20 16.98 -9.17
N PRO A 17 -18.29 16.24 -9.42
CA PRO A 17 -18.54 14.93 -8.83
C PRO A 17 -17.34 14.00 -9.06
N THR A 18 -16.58 13.74 -8.00
CA THR A 18 -15.38 12.92 -8.03
C THR A 18 -15.64 11.65 -7.25
N PHE A 19 -15.50 10.51 -7.93
CA PHE A 19 -15.66 9.19 -7.35
C PHE A 19 -14.26 8.60 -7.13
N VAL A 20 -13.95 8.20 -5.90
CA VAL A 20 -12.68 7.58 -5.52
C VAL A 20 -12.90 6.11 -5.20
N ALA A 21 -12.14 5.26 -5.87
CA ALA A 21 -12.08 3.83 -5.61
C ALA A 21 -11.66 3.55 -4.15
N SER A 22 -12.06 2.39 -3.61
CA SER A 22 -11.59 1.94 -2.28
C SER A 22 -10.08 2.12 -2.14
N ASP A 23 -9.64 2.75 -1.06
CA ASP A 23 -8.23 3.08 -0.78
C ASP A 23 -7.43 1.86 -0.29
N LYS A 24 -7.70 0.66 -0.83
CA LYS A 24 -7.07 -0.60 -0.39
C LYS A 24 -5.54 -0.55 -0.50
N GLU A 25 -5.03 0.18 -1.49
CA GLU A 25 -3.60 0.45 -1.61
C GLU A 25 -3.05 1.21 -0.41
N LYS A 26 -3.74 2.26 0.06
CA LYS A 26 -3.30 3.04 1.23
C LYS A 26 -3.33 2.21 2.50
N GLU A 27 -4.36 1.37 2.67
CA GLU A 27 -4.45 0.42 3.79
C GLU A 27 -3.26 -0.54 3.80
N LEU A 28 -2.93 -1.12 2.64
CA LEU A 28 -1.78 -2.02 2.49
C LEU A 28 -0.45 -1.31 2.75
N ILE A 29 -0.31 -0.05 2.32
CA ILE A 29 0.87 0.76 2.63
C ILE A 29 0.97 0.99 4.15
N ASP A 30 -0.13 1.34 4.82
CA ASP A 30 -0.15 1.56 6.27
C ASP A 30 0.21 0.30 7.04
N GLU A 31 -0.27 -0.86 6.61
CA GLU A 31 0.07 -2.16 7.18
C GLU A 31 1.58 -2.42 7.11
N VAL A 32 2.19 -2.26 5.93
CA VAL A 32 3.65 -2.43 5.76
C VAL A 32 4.45 -1.44 6.61
N VAL A 33 3.96 -0.20 6.75
CA VAL A 33 4.59 0.82 7.61
C VAL A 33 4.55 0.40 9.08
N ASN A 34 3.43 -0.15 9.54
CA ASN A 34 3.28 -0.61 10.92
C ASN A 34 4.19 -1.80 11.21
N LEU A 35 4.21 -2.82 10.33
CA LEU A 35 5.11 -3.97 10.44
C LEU A 35 6.57 -3.53 10.54
N ARG A 36 6.99 -2.58 9.70
CA ARG A 36 8.35 -2.02 9.76
C ARG A 36 8.64 -1.38 11.14
N LYS A 37 7.72 -0.59 11.65
CA LYS A 37 7.86 0.12 12.94
C LYS A 37 7.89 -0.85 14.12
N GLU A 38 7.03 -1.88 14.13
CA GLU A 38 7.00 -2.94 15.15
C GLU A 38 8.34 -3.68 15.23
N GLN A 39 8.99 -3.90 14.09
CA GLN A 39 10.32 -4.50 14.01
C GLN A 39 11.48 -3.53 14.28
N ASN A 40 11.20 -2.26 14.62
CA ASN A 40 12.19 -1.20 14.81
C ASN A 40 13.14 -0.98 13.60
N ILE A 41 12.66 -1.28 12.39
CA ILE A 41 13.43 -1.10 11.16
C ILE A 41 13.27 0.35 10.70
N SER A 42 14.35 1.08 10.44
CA SER A 42 14.25 2.44 9.89
C SER A 42 13.93 2.43 8.38
N GLN A 43 13.41 3.53 7.84
CA GLN A 43 13.21 3.67 6.39
C GLN A 43 14.52 3.48 5.60
N ASN A 44 15.65 3.92 6.16
CA ASN A 44 16.97 3.73 5.56
C ASN A 44 17.36 2.24 5.57
N HIS A 45 17.09 1.54 6.66
CA HIS A 45 17.36 0.11 6.75
C HIS A 45 16.48 -0.69 5.77
N LEU A 46 15.19 -0.40 5.68
CA LEU A 46 14.30 -1.04 4.69
C LEU A 46 14.74 -0.73 3.25
N ALA A 47 15.18 0.50 2.99
CA ALA A 47 15.76 0.87 1.70
C ALA A 47 16.99 0.01 1.34
N LYS A 48 17.89 -0.24 2.30
CA LYS A 48 19.04 -1.14 2.09
C LYS A 48 18.61 -2.58 1.81
N LEU A 49 17.67 -3.12 2.56
CA LEU A 49 17.15 -4.48 2.38
C LEU A 49 16.48 -4.68 1.01
N THR A 50 15.84 -3.63 0.49
CA THR A 50 15.09 -3.69 -0.78
C THR A 50 15.89 -3.19 -1.98
N GLY A 51 17.12 -2.70 -1.81
CA GLY A 51 17.93 -2.13 -2.88
C GLY A 51 17.44 -0.77 -3.39
N ASN A 52 16.74 0.01 -2.57
CA ASN A 52 16.14 1.30 -2.92
C ASN A 52 16.80 2.47 -2.19
N LYS A 53 16.45 3.69 -2.62
CA LYS A 53 16.81 4.92 -1.89
C LYS A 53 15.82 5.13 -0.73
N GLN A 54 16.30 5.63 0.42
CA GLN A 54 15.42 5.97 1.55
C GLN A 54 14.30 6.95 1.16
N GLN A 55 14.58 7.89 0.26
CA GLN A 55 13.56 8.83 -0.26
C GLN A 55 12.43 8.11 -0.99
N ALA A 56 12.71 7.01 -1.70
CA ALA A 56 11.68 6.22 -2.36
C ALA A 56 10.75 5.58 -1.33
N ILE A 57 11.32 4.98 -0.28
CA ILE A 57 10.55 4.44 0.85
C ILE A 57 9.71 5.54 1.50
N SER A 58 10.31 6.70 1.81
CA SER A 58 9.60 7.83 2.44
C SER A 58 8.39 8.31 1.63
N ARG A 59 8.53 8.46 0.30
CA ARG A 59 7.43 8.87 -0.59
C ARG A 59 6.29 7.84 -0.62
N ILE A 60 6.62 6.55 -0.59
CA ILE A 60 5.63 5.46 -0.52
C ILE A 60 4.89 5.51 0.80
N GLU A 61 5.60 5.60 1.93
CA GLU A 61 4.96 5.65 3.26
C GLU A 61 4.07 6.88 3.44
N LYS A 62 4.39 7.99 2.75
CA LYS A 62 3.55 9.21 2.72
C LYS A 62 2.42 9.17 1.69
N LYS A 63 2.31 8.10 0.90
CA LYS A 63 1.35 7.95 -0.22
C LYS A 63 1.49 9.06 -1.27
N GLU A 64 2.67 9.65 -1.39
CA GLU A 64 3.01 10.59 -2.45
C GLU A 64 3.23 9.85 -3.78
N ASN A 65 3.74 8.62 -3.69
CA ASN A 65 3.96 7.73 -4.83
C ASN A 65 3.38 6.35 -4.54
N SER A 66 2.54 5.86 -5.46
CA SER A 66 2.12 4.46 -5.51
C SER A 66 3.31 3.54 -5.81
N PRO A 67 3.61 2.53 -4.97
CA PRO A 67 4.65 1.56 -5.27
C PRO A 67 4.22 0.64 -6.41
N SER A 68 5.16 0.20 -7.25
CA SER A 68 4.90 -0.94 -8.12
C SER A 68 4.69 -2.20 -7.27
N LEU A 69 3.94 -3.19 -7.78
CA LEU A 69 3.75 -4.45 -7.07
C LEU A 69 5.10 -5.12 -6.71
N LYS A 70 6.11 -5.00 -7.58
CA LYS A 70 7.46 -5.51 -7.33
C LYS A 70 8.11 -4.86 -6.10
N LEU A 71 7.97 -3.55 -5.97
CA LEU A 71 8.53 -2.79 -4.85
C LEU A 71 7.74 -3.03 -3.56
N PHE A 72 6.41 -3.07 -3.65
CA PHE A 72 5.57 -3.42 -2.51
C PHE A 72 5.89 -4.83 -1.99
N TYR A 73 5.97 -5.81 -2.89
CA TYR A 73 6.37 -7.18 -2.56
C TYR A 73 7.78 -7.23 -1.95
N SER A 74 8.76 -6.49 -2.49
CA SER A 74 10.10 -6.50 -1.91
C SER A 74 10.13 -5.91 -0.49
N MET A 75 9.32 -4.89 -0.21
CA MET A 75 9.17 -4.35 1.15
C MET A 75 8.56 -5.38 2.11
N VAL A 76 7.45 -6.02 1.70
CA VAL A 76 6.76 -7.07 2.48
C VAL A 76 7.72 -8.25 2.77
N ASN A 77 8.42 -8.73 1.74
CA ASN A 77 9.36 -9.84 1.85
C ASN A 77 10.58 -9.50 2.71
N ALA A 78 11.12 -8.28 2.60
CA ALA A 78 12.21 -7.81 3.45
C ALA A 78 11.86 -7.73 4.95
N LEU A 79 10.57 -7.62 5.27
CA LEU A 79 10.04 -7.64 6.63
C LEU A 79 9.65 -9.06 7.11
N GLY A 80 9.87 -10.09 6.29
CA GLY A 80 9.57 -11.48 6.63
C GLY A 80 8.12 -11.91 6.38
N TYR A 81 7.38 -11.18 5.54
CA TYR A 81 5.99 -11.48 5.19
C TYR A 81 5.85 -11.87 3.71
N ASP A 82 4.67 -12.35 3.34
CA ASP A 82 4.31 -12.71 1.97
C ASP A 82 2.94 -12.12 1.59
N ILE A 83 2.68 -11.96 0.29
CA ILE A 83 1.40 -11.47 -0.24
C ILE A 83 0.53 -12.65 -0.63
N LYS A 84 -0.71 -12.68 -0.13
CA LYS A 84 -1.69 -13.71 -0.45
C LYS A 84 -2.92 -13.12 -1.12
N ILE A 85 -3.36 -13.71 -2.22
CA ILE A 85 -4.67 -13.47 -2.78
C ILE A 85 -5.69 -14.33 -2.03
N VAL A 86 -6.70 -13.70 -1.45
CA VAL A 86 -7.79 -14.37 -0.73
C VAL A 86 -9.12 -14.09 -1.44
N LYS A 87 -10.05 -15.04 -1.37
CA LYS A 87 -11.41 -14.83 -1.89
C LYS A 87 -12.09 -13.75 -1.05
N GLN A 88 -12.68 -12.73 -1.68
CA GLN A 88 -13.58 -11.82 -0.97
C GLN A 88 -14.69 -12.65 -0.33
N GLY A 89 -14.99 -12.38 0.94
CA GLY A 89 -15.90 -13.19 1.75
C GLY A 89 -17.16 -13.58 0.96
N THR A 90 -17.41 -14.88 0.86
CA THR A 90 -18.75 -15.37 0.50
C THR A 90 -19.52 -15.31 1.81
N LEU A 91 -20.44 -14.34 1.95
CA LEU A 91 -21.47 -14.45 2.96
C LEU A 91 -22.26 -15.75 2.74
#